data_AF-A0A1H9U1U6-F1
#
_entry.id   AF-A0A1H9U1U6-F1
#
_cell.length_a   1.000
_cell.length_b   1.000
_cell.length_c   1.000
_cell.angle_alpha   90.00
_cell.angle_beta   90.00
_cell.angle_gamma   90.00
#
_symmetry.space_group_name_H-M   'P 1'
#
loop_
_entity.id
_entity.type
_entity.pdbx_description
1 polymer ?
#
loop_
_entity_poly.entity_id
_entity_poly.type
_entity_poly.pdbx_seq_one_letter_code
_entity_poly.pdbx_strand_id
1 'polypeptide(L)'
;MTGISPQQLAAAIRGAAVEAGQTAPVVRGADWRLATVTTVNTDGTVDCDEIRARRLPSYPAPQTGDVIVVTRSSSGNWMAFGRLESTGAGWTSLTLASGYQWPGHGYSPAYLVQGRQVTFRGRVGPSSGTIANGSTIATIPTAIRPPAGVEVGFGVARDSSINPAVVRAEITDAGILRIYETTNQPSWIALDGITYWTI
;
A
#
# COMPACT_ATOMS: atom_id res chain seq x y z
N MET A 1 -40.96 -34.01 -42.90
CA MET A 1 -39.93 -33.00 -42.55
C MET A 1 -40.65 -31.74 -42.12
N THR A 2 -40.83 -31.55 -40.81
CA THR A 2 -41.36 -30.31 -40.24
C THR A 2 -40.30 -29.24 -40.40
N GLY A 3 -40.54 -28.25 -41.26
CA GLY A 3 -39.64 -27.13 -41.47
C GLY A 3 -39.47 -26.32 -40.18
N ILE A 4 -38.27 -25.78 -39.95
CA ILE A 4 -37.99 -24.87 -38.85
C ILE A 4 -38.96 -23.70 -38.94
N SER A 5 -39.71 -23.44 -37.89
CA SER A 5 -40.63 -22.30 -37.87
C SER A 5 -39.83 -20.99 -37.88
N PRO A 6 -40.38 -19.89 -38.45
CA PRO A 6 -39.74 -18.58 -38.37
C PRO A 6 -39.38 -18.16 -36.93
N GLN A 7 -40.15 -18.59 -35.93
CA GLN A 7 -39.82 -18.33 -34.52
C GLN A 7 -38.60 -19.13 -34.05
N GLN A 8 -38.46 -20.37 -34.48
CA GLN A 8 -37.29 -21.20 -34.15
C GLN A 8 -36.01 -20.64 -34.79
N LEU A 9 -36.10 -20.14 -36.03
CA LEU A 9 -34.97 -19.47 -36.69
C LEU A 9 -34.60 -18.16 -35.96
N ALA A 10 -35.60 -17.34 -35.60
CA ALA A 10 -35.36 -16.10 -34.86
C ALA A 10 -34.74 -16.37 -33.48
N ALA A 11 -35.15 -17.44 -32.80
CA ALA A 11 -34.56 -17.86 -31.52
C ALA A 11 -33.11 -18.33 -31.70
N ALA A 12 -32.82 -19.09 -32.77
CA ALA A 12 -31.47 -19.57 -33.08
C ALA A 12 -30.51 -18.41 -33.41
N ILE A 13 -30.94 -17.44 -34.22
CA ILE A 13 -30.13 -16.24 -34.54
C ILE A 13 -29.87 -15.43 -33.27
N ARG A 14 -30.88 -15.24 -32.42
CA ARG A 14 -30.71 -14.56 -31.13
C ARG A 14 -29.73 -15.31 -30.23
N GLY A 15 -29.82 -16.63 -30.16
CA GLY A 15 -28.91 -17.48 -29.41
C GLY A 15 -27.46 -17.35 -29.89
N ALA A 16 -27.23 -17.48 -31.20
CA ALA A 16 -25.92 -17.33 -31.81
C ALA A 16 -25.31 -15.94 -31.62
N ALA A 17 -26.12 -14.88 -31.68
CA ALA A 17 -25.66 -13.52 -31.44
C ALA A 17 -25.25 -13.29 -29.97
N VAL A 18 -26.01 -13.83 -29.00
CA VAL A 18 -25.68 -13.78 -27.58
C VAL A 18 -24.41 -14.57 -27.29
N GLU A 19 -24.30 -15.78 -27.84
CA GLU A 19 -23.12 -16.64 -27.68
C GLU A 19 -21.86 -15.99 -28.28
N ALA A 20 -21.97 -15.39 -29.48
CA ALA A 20 -20.87 -14.63 -30.08
C ALA A 20 -20.47 -13.42 -29.22
N GLY A 21 -21.43 -12.69 -28.64
CA GLY A 21 -21.15 -11.60 -27.70
C GLY A 21 -20.43 -12.07 -26.43
N GLN A 22 -20.79 -13.24 -25.91
CA GLN A 22 -20.18 -13.81 -24.70
C GLN A 22 -18.81 -14.42 -24.96
N THR A 23 -18.55 -15.01 -26.12
CA THR A 23 -17.35 -15.82 -26.37
C THR A 23 -16.30 -15.12 -27.20
N ALA A 24 -16.66 -14.12 -28.02
CA ALA A 24 -15.72 -13.41 -28.89
C ALA A 24 -15.25 -12.08 -28.27
N PRO A 25 -13.96 -11.94 -27.89
CA PRO A 25 -13.42 -10.71 -27.31
C PRO A 25 -13.55 -9.48 -28.22
N VAL A 26 -13.55 -9.69 -29.54
CA VAL A 26 -13.74 -8.63 -30.55
C VAL A 26 -15.17 -8.05 -30.53
N VAL A 27 -16.16 -8.81 -30.05
CA VAL A 27 -17.57 -8.38 -29.95
C VAL A 27 -17.85 -7.73 -28.58
N ARG A 28 -17.18 -8.19 -27.53
CA ARG A 28 -17.44 -7.79 -26.14
C ARG A 28 -16.94 -6.38 -25.78
N GLY A 29 -16.00 -5.81 -26.55
CA GLY A 29 -15.24 -4.65 -26.11
C GLY A 29 -14.23 -5.03 -25.01
N ALA A 30 -13.57 -4.03 -24.40
CA ALA A 30 -12.54 -4.28 -23.40
C ALA A 30 -13.05 -5.16 -22.25
N ASP A 31 -12.40 -6.32 -22.04
CA ASP A 31 -12.71 -7.22 -20.93
C ASP A 31 -12.05 -6.67 -19.66
N TRP A 32 -12.78 -6.53 -18.55
CA TRP A 32 -12.19 -6.17 -17.26
C TRP A 32 -12.57 -7.21 -16.21
N ARG A 33 -11.59 -7.62 -15.42
CA ARG A 33 -11.78 -8.60 -14.33
C ARG A 33 -10.85 -8.31 -13.16
N LEU A 34 -11.24 -8.82 -12.00
CA LEU A 34 -10.35 -8.88 -10.85
C LEU A 34 -9.38 -10.05 -11.04
N ALA A 35 -8.14 -9.85 -10.63
CA ALA A 35 -7.14 -10.89 -10.64
C ALA A 35 -6.16 -10.70 -9.47
N THR A 36 -5.56 -11.78 -8.99
CA THR A 36 -4.55 -11.73 -7.93
C THR A 36 -3.18 -11.83 -8.57
N VAL A 37 -2.25 -10.94 -8.20
CA VAL A 37 -0.86 -11.02 -8.66
C VAL A 37 -0.22 -12.27 -8.06
N THR A 38 0.34 -13.11 -8.92
CA THR A 38 1.06 -14.34 -8.58
C THR A 38 2.58 -14.12 -8.68
N THR A 39 3.01 -13.36 -9.69
CA THR A 39 4.43 -13.03 -9.93
C THR A 39 4.60 -11.55 -10.31
N VAL A 40 5.65 -10.92 -9.79
CA VAL A 40 6.10 -9.59 -10.22
C VAL A 40 7.35 -9.73 -11.06
N ASN A 41 7.29 -9.26 -12.30
CA ASN A 41 8.41 -9.33 -13.23
C ASN A 41 9.22 -8.03 -13.21
N THR A 42 10.51 -8.12 -13.54
CA THR A 42 11.44 -6.99 -13.61
C THR A 42 11.22 -6.08 -14.82
N ASP A 43 10.38 -6.49 -15.77
CA ASP A 43 10.11 -5.80 -17.05
C ASP A 43 8.87 -4.86 -17.02
N GLY A 44 8.33 -4.61 -15.83
CA GLY A 44 7.13 -3.80 -15.65
C GLY A 44 5.82 -4.56 -15.83
N THR A 45 5.84 -5.89 -15.90
CA THR A 45 4.63 -6.73 -15.94
C THR A 45 4.36 -7.44 -14.62
N VAL A 46 3.12 -7.91 -14.46
CA VAL A 46 2.70 -8.83 -13.40
C VAL A 46 1.98 -10.01 -14.03
N ASP A 47 2.15 -11.19 -13.43
CA ASP A 47 1.39 -12.37 -13.80
C ASP A 47 0.24 -12.59 -12.82
N CYS A 48 -0.94 -12.86 -13.35
CA CYS A 48 -2.15 -13.18 -12.61
C CYS A 48 -2.73 -14.46 -13.22
N ASP A 49 -2.41 -15.61 -12.64
CA ASP A 49 -2.68 -16.93 -13.22
C ASP A 49 -2.12 -17.02 -14.66
N GLU A 50 -2.98 -17.25 -15.66
CA GLU A 50 -2.60 -17.35 -17.07
C GLU A 50 -2.42 -15.99 -17.77
N ILE A 51 -2.60 -14.87 -17.05
CA ILE A 51 -2.56 -13.52 -17.61
C ILE A 51 -1.23 -12.85 -17.29
N ARG A 52 -0.50 -12.42 -18.31
CA ARG A 52 0.58 -11.45 -18.15
C ARG A 52 0.10 -10.05 -18.51
N ALA A 53 0.06 -9.14 -17.53
CA ALA A 53 -0.45 -7.78 -17.69
C ALA A 53 0.65 -6.73 -17.48
N ARG A 54 0.70 -5.70 -18.33
CA ARG A 54 1.59 -4.55 -18.15
C ARG A 54 1.04 -3.59 -17.12
N ARG A 55 1.87 -3.15 -16.18
CA ARG A 55 1.48 -2.20 -15.13
C ARG A 55 1.37 -0.78 -15.66
N LEU A 56 0.41 -0.03 -15.11
CA LEU A 56 0.39 1.42 -15.25
C LEU A 56 1.45 2.06 -14.33
N PRO A 57 1.98 3.25 -14.67
CA PRO A 57 2.86 4.02 -13.78
C PRO A 57 2.22 4.34 -12.42
N SER A 58 0.88 4.43 -12.36
CA SER A 58 0.10 4.57 -11.12
C SER A 58 0.13 3.34 -10.21
N TYR A 59 0.71 2.22 -10.66
CA TYR A 59 0.92 1.00 -9.90
C TYR A 59 2.43 0.66 -9.77
N PRO A 60 3.20 1.50 -9.06
CA PRO A 60 4.66 1.46 -9.07
C PRO A 60 5.24 0.28 -8.28
N ALA A 61 4.56 -0.15 -7.20
CA ALA A 61 5.02 -1.21 -6.29
C ALA A 61 4.02 -2.40 -6.26
N PRO A 62 4.06 -3.31 -7.23
CA PRO A 62 3.29 -4.56 -7.24
C PRO A 62 3.94 -5.65 -6.37
N GLN A 63 3.18 -6.64 -5.92
CA GLN A 63 3.65 -7.82 -5.17
C GLN A 63 2.66 -8.94 -5.37
N THR A 64 3.16 -10.16 -5.23
CA THR A 64 2.34 -11.35 -5.09
C THR A 64 1.30 -11.15 -3.97
N GLY A 65 0.04 -11.46 -4.27
CA GLY A 65 -1.11 -11.28 -3.37
C GLY A 65 -1.93 -10.01 -3.59
N ASP A 66 -1.44 -9.03 -4.37
CA ASP A 66 -2.23 -7.85 -4.71
C ASP A 66 -3.47 -8.26 -5.52
N VAL A 67 -4.66 -7.83 -5.08
CA VAL A 67 -5.89 -7.91 -5.89
C VAL A 67 -5.97 -6.67 -6.77
N ILE A 68 -5.99 -6.87 -8.07
CA ILE A 68 -5.93 -5.80 -9.07
C ILE A 68 -7.09 -5.89 -10.06
N VAL A 69 -7.40 -4.76 -10.71
CA VAL A 69 -8.18 -4.78 -11.95
C VAL A 69 -7.23 -5.01 -13.11
N VAL A 70 -7.50 -6.05 -13.90
CA VAL A 70 -6.86 -6.26 -15.21
C VAL A 70 -7.88 -6.00 -16.31
N THR A 71 -7.43 -5.38 -17.39
CA THR A 71 -8.25 -5.23 -18.59
C THR A 71 -7.52 -5.66 -19.85
N ARG A 72 -8.26 -6.20 -20.82
CA ARG A 72 -7.74 -6.57 -22.13
C ARG A 72 -8.18 -5.55 -23.16
N SER A 73 -7.23 -5.00 -23.91
CA SER A 73 -7.53 -4.18 -25.09
C SER A 73 -8.12 -5.03 -26.22
N SER A 74 -8.75 -4.38 -27.20
CA SER A 74 -9.21 -5.04 -28.45
C SER A 74 -8.06 -5.67 -29.26
N SER A 75 -6.84 -5.16 -29.11
CA SER A 75 -5.61 -5.75 -29.66
C SER A 75 -5.08 -6.95 -28.87
N GLY A 76 -5.76 -7.34 -27.78
CA GLY A 76 -5.44 -8.52 -26.99
C GLY A 76 -4.43 -8.30 -25.87
N ASN A 77 -3.88 -7.09 -25.72
CA ASN A 77 -2.91 -6.75 -24.67
C ASN A 77 -3.59 -6.61 -23.32
N TRP A 78 -2.95 -7.12 -22.26
CA TRP A 78 -3.44 -6.99 -20.90
C TRP A 78 -2.74 -5.84 -20.16
N MET A 79 -3.54 -5.06 -19.44
CA MET A 79 -3.10 -3.95 -18.61
C MET A 79 -3.56 -4.17 -17.17
N ALA A 80 -2.66 -3.93 -16.22
CA ALA A 80 -2.93 -3.95 -14.79
C ALA A 80 -3.13 -2.51 -14.30
N PHE A 81 -4.35 -2.16 -13.92
CA PHE A 81 -4.72 -0.79 -13.56
C PHE A 81 -4.13 -0.36 -12.21
N GLY A 82 -4.16 -1.27 -11.23
CA GLY A 82 -3.64 -1.01 -9.90
C GLY A 82 -4.30 -1.89 -8.85
N ARG A 83 -3.73 -1.84 -7.64
CA ARG A 83 -4.24 -2.56 -6.48
C ARG A 83 -5.55 -1.95 -5.99
N LEU A 84 -6.52 -2.81 -5.68
CA LEU A 84 -7.69 -2.42 -4.93
C LEU A 84 -7.33 -2.19 -3.45
N GLU A 85 -7.89 -1.15 -2.86
CA GLU A 85 -7.72 -0.86 -1.45
C GLU A 85 -8.56 -1.85 -0.61
N SER A 86 -7.94 -2.53 0.35
CA SER A 86 -8.63 -3.48 1.23
C SER A 86 -9.07 -2.85 2.56
N THR A 87 -8.53 -1.69 2.92
CA THR A 87 -8.80 -0.96 4.16
C THR A 87 -8.70 0.53 3.88
N GLY A 88 -9.74 1.30 4.19
CA GLY A 88 -9.77 2.74 3.88
C GLY A 88 -8.62 3.52 4.52
N ALA A 89 -8.11 4.51 3.78
CA ALA A 89 -7.07 5.44 4.18
C ALA A 89 -7.49 6.30 5.39
N GLY A 90 -7.14 5.83 6.59
CA GLY A 90 -7.32 6.55 7.84
C GLY A 90 -6.05 6.51 8.69
N TRP A 91 -5.83 7.58 9.47
CA TRP A 91 -4.77 7.58 10.47
C TRP A 91 -5.12 6.59 11.59
N THR A 92 -4.26 5.60 11.81
CA THR A 92 -4.39 4.61 12.87
C THR A 92 -3.44 4.93 14.00
N SER A 93 -3.92 4.89 15.25
CA SER A 93 -3.11 5.17 16.43
C SER A 93 -1.88 4.26 16.52
N LEU A 94 -0.73 4.85 16.82
CA LEU A 94 0.52 4.12 17.01
C LEU A 94 0.66 3.68 18.48
N THR A 95 0.94 2.39 18.69
CA THR A 95 1.21 1.86 20.04
C THR A 95 2.60 2.30 20.50
N LEU A 96 2.65 3.20 21.48
CA LEU A 96 3.90 3.66 22.08
C LEU A 96 4.47 2.63 23.06
N ALA A 97 5.79 2.62 23.19
CA ALA A 97 6.48 1.80 24.17
C ALA A 97 6.21 2.30 25.61
N SER A 98 6.38 1.41 26.59
CA SER A 98 6.26 1.79 28.00
C SER A 98 7.18 2.96 28.34
N GLY A 99 6.67 3.94 29.07
CA GLY A 99 7.39 5.16 29.41
C GLY A 99 7.36 6.24 28.32
N TYR A 100 6.71 6.02 27.17
CA TYR A 100 6.48 7.03 26.14
C TYR A 100 5.00 7.42 26.04
N GLN A 101 4.75 8.70 25.73
CA GLN A 101 3.41 9.26 25.68
C GLN A 101 3.26 10.39 24.66
N TRP A 102 2.01 10.69 24.36
CA TRP A 102 1.58 11.94 23.74
C TRP A 102 1.20 12.93 24.85
N PRO A 103 1.79 14.14 24.92
CA PRO A 103 1.57 15.07 26.02
C PRO A 103 0.24 15.85 25.96
N GLY A 104 -0.72 15.44 25.11
CA GLY A 104 -2.04 16.08 25.03
C GLY A 104 -2.12 17.30 24.11
N HIS A 105 -1.11 17.56 23.28
CA HIS A 105 -1.12 18.65 22.31
C HIS A 105 -0.34 18.30 21.02
N GLY A 106 -0.66 18.99 19.92
CA GLY A 106 -0.26 18.57 18.57
C GLY A 106 -1.01 17.31 18.11
N TYR A 107 -0.58 16.68 17.02
CA TYR A 107 -1.18 15.42 16.58
C TYR A 107 -0.77 14.25 17.48
N SER A 108 -1.72 13.38 17.78
CA SER A 108 -1.43 12.09 18.44
C SER A 108 -0.60 11.20 17.50
N PRO A 109 0.34 10.42 18.05
CA PRO A 109 1.15 9.46 17.29
C PRO A 109 0.27 8.49 16.51
N ALA A 110 0.45 8.48 15.19
CA ALA A 110 -0.34 7.65 14.29
C ALA A 110 0.45 7.31 13.03
N TYR A 111 -0.03 6.31 12.31
CA TYR A 111 0.46 5.94 10.99
C TYR A 111 -0.69 5.94 9.98
N LEU A 112 -0.37 6.19 8.72
CA LEU A 112 -1.27 6.11 7.58
C LEU A 112 -0.68 5.14 6.57
N VAL A 113 -1.51 4.22 6.07
CA VAL A 113 -1.15 3.28 5.00
C VAL A 113 -1.81 3.75 3.71
N GLN A 114 -1.01 4.04 2.70
CA GLN A 114 -1.47 4.40 1.35
C GLN A 114 -0.81 3.47 0.35
N GLY A 115 -1.57 2.46 -0.09
CA GLY A 115 -0.97 1.39 -0.87
C GLY A 115 0.01 0.60 0.02
N ARG A 116 1.30 0.83 -0.20
CA ARG A 116 2.41 0.21 0.57
C ARG A 116 3.29 1.23 1.26
N GLN A 117 3.04 2.49 0.99
CA GLN A 117 3.69 3.57 1.69
C GLN A 117 3.07 3.65 3.08
N VAL A 118 3.92 3.68 4.09
CA VAL A 118 3.54 3.94 5.47
C VAL A 118 4.15 5.26 5.86
N THR A 119 3.30 6.19 6.28
CA THR A 119 3.71 7.52 6.75
C THR A 119 3.31 7.69 8.19
N PHE A 120 4.21 8.25 9.01
CA PHE A 120 3.96 8.52 10.42
C PHE A 120 3.66 10.00 10.63
N ARG A 121 2.99 10.27 11.75
CA ARG A 121 2.78 11.63 12.26
C ARG A 121 2.78 11.64 13.77
N GLY A 122 2.84 12.85 14.30
CA GLY A 122 2.46 13.13 15.68
C GLY A 122 3.64 13.14 16.63
N ARG A 123 3.38 13.62 17.83
CA ARG A 123 4.42 13.93 18.82
C ARG A 123 4.57 12.81 19.84
N VAL A 124 5.81 12.38 20.06
CA VAL A 124 6.19 11.40 21.08
C VAL A 124 7.25 12.00 22.02
N GLY A 125 7.11 11.76 23.31
CA GLY A 125 8.14 12.04 24.31
C GLY A 125 8.04 11.04 25.48
N PRO A 126 9.08 10.92 26.32
CA PRO A 126 9.01 10.09 27.50
C PRO A 126 8.05 10.70 28.53
N SER A 127 7.64 9.90 29.51
CA SER A 127 6.87 10.38 30.67
C SER A 127 7.67 11.35 31.54
N SER A 128 9.00 11.23 31.51
CA SER A 128 9.94 12.12 32.19
C SER A 128 11.32 12.07 31.51
N GLY A 129 12.06 13.17 31.53
CA GLY A 129 13.44 13.23 31.03
C GLY A 129 13.53 13.37 29.51
N THR A 130 14.53 12.71 28.91
CA THR A 130 14.86 12.80 27.48
C THR A 130 14.77 11.44 26.80
N ILE A 131 14.54 11.45 25.48
CA ILE A 131 14.56 10.27 24.61
C ILE A 131 16.01 9.78 24.52
N ALA A 132 16.30 8.65 25.16
CA ALA A 132 17.63 8.06 25.10
C ALA A 132 17.98 7.61 23.67
N ASN A 133 19.25 7.73 23.29
CA ASN A 133 19.74 7.26 21.99
C ASN A 133 19.48 5.76 21.81
N GLY A 134 18.86 5.37 20.70
CA GLY A 134 18.52 3.98 20.38
C GLY A 134 17.35 3.43 21.22
N SER A 135 16.62 4.28 21.94
CA SER A 135 15.45 3.84 22.69
C SER A 135 14.31 3.39 21.79
N THR A 136 13.59 2.36 22.22
CA THR A 136 12.36 1.90 21.58
C THR A 136 11.23 2.83 22.00
N ILE A 137 10.64 3.55 21.05
CA ILE A 137 9.59 4.54 21.32
C ILE A 137 8.19 4.06 20.94
N ALA A 138 8.09 3.07 20.03
CA ALA A 138 6.83 2.50 19.59
C ALA A 138 7.01 1.09 19.01
N THR A 139 5.91 0.36 18.92
CA THR A 139 5.82 -0.92 18.21
C THR A 139 5.02 -0.75 16.92
N ILE A 140 5.55 -1.28 15.83
CA ILE A 140 4.93 -1.30 14.51
C ILE A 140 4.09 -2.58 14.36
N PRO A 141 2.78 -2.46 14.05
CA PRO A 141 1.92 -3.61 13.79
C PRO A 141 2.49 -4.51 12.70
N THR A 142 2.34 -5.83 12.87
CA THR A 142 2.88 -6.85 11.94
C THR A 142 2.52 -6.60 10.48
N ALA A 143 1.28 -6.14 10.23
CA ALA A 143 0.77 -5.89 8.89
C ALA A 143 1.49 -4.77 8.11
N ILE A 144 2.26 -3.91 8.79
CA ILE A 144 2.94 -2.76 8.17
C ILE A 144 4.44 -2.75 8.40
N ARG A 145 5.05 -3.85 8.85
CA ARG A 145 6.51 -3.90 9.09
C ARG A 145 7.30 -3.90 7.78
N PRO A 146 8.44 -3.21 7.71
CA PRO A 146 9.39 -3.36 6.61
C PRO A 146 10.05 -4.76 6.67
N PRO A 147 10.11 -5.54 5.58
CA PRO A 147 10.60 -6.93 5.61
C PRO A 147 12.04 -7.11 6.10
N ALA A 148 12.93 -6.16 5.82
CA ALA A 148 14.35 -6.21 6.19
C ALA A 148 14.75 -5.12 7.21
N GLY A 149 13.76 -4.46 7.83
CA GLY A 149 13.99 -3.22 8.54
C GLY A 149 14.25 -2.03 7.60
N VAL A 150 14.25 -0.81 8.15
CA VAL A 150 14.60 0.41 7.42
C VAL A 150 15.19 1.44 8.37
N GLU A 151 16.20 2.17 7.90
CA GLU A 151 16.69 3.38 8.55
C GLU A 151 16.30 4.61 7.72
N VAL A 152 15.78 5.64 8.37
CA VAL A 152 15.35 6.88 7.73
C VAL A 152 15.98 8.06 8.45
N GLY A 153 16.76 8.86 7.73
CA GLY A 153 17.14 10.20 8.17
C GLY A 153 16.04 11.19 7.79
N PHE A 154 15.57 12.01 8.73
CA PHE A 154 14.49 12.96 8.49
C PHE A 154 14.72 14.26 9.26
N GLY A 155 14.38 15.38 8.62
CA GLY A 155 14.37 16.70 9.24
C GLY A 155 13.02 16.92 9.93
N VAL A 156 13.04 17.23 11.22
CA VAL A 156 11.83 17.20 12.03
C VAL A 156 11.79 18.27 13.10
N ALA A 157 10.57 18.53 13.58
CA ALA A 157 10.37 19.27 14.80
C ALA A 157 10.78 18.43 16.01
N ARG A 158 11.74 18.89 16.80
CA ARG A 158 11.97 18.45 18.19
C ARG A 158 12.00 19.68 19.10
N ASP A 159 12.28 19.51 20.39
CA ASP A 159 12.42 20.57 21.42
C ASP A 159 12.37 21.99 20.86
N SER A 160 11.45 22.83 21.33
CA SER A 160 11.06 24.10 20.68
C SER A 160 12.22 25.04 20.31
N SER A 161 13.41 24.85 20.87
CA SER A 161 14.64 25.59 20.61
C SER A 161 15.55 25.04 19.49
N ILE A 162 15.30 23.85 18.92
CA ILE A 162 16.17 23.21 17.91
C ILE A 162 15.32 22.71 16.74
N ASN A 163 15.01 23.61 15.80
CA ASN A 163 14.19 23.31 14.63
C ASN A 163 14.69 24.01 13.35
N PRO A 164 14.84 23.27 12.22
CA PRO A 164 14.67 21.82 12.07
C PRO A 164 15.86 21.04 12.64
N ALA A 165 15.61 19.87 13.23
CA ALA A 165 16.65 18.92 13.62
C ALA A 165 16.67 17.72 12.67
N VAL A 166 17.86 17.23 12.33
CA VAL A 166 18.00 15.99 11.57
C VAL A 166 18.13 14.84 12.56
N VAL A 167 17.22 13.88 12.48
CA VAL A 167 17.18 12.70 13.34
C VAL A 167 17.15 11.44 12.49
N ARG A 168 17.72 10.34 13.00
CA ARG A 168 17.62 9.02 12.37
C ARG A 168 16.60 8.17 13.12
N ALA A 169 15.64 7.61 12.39
CA ALA A 169 14.76 6.55 12.87
C ALA A 169 15.24 5.20 12.31
N GLU A 170 15.13 4.15 13.12
CA GLU A 170 15.24 2.75 12.69
C GLU A 170 13.89 2.09 12.94
N ILE A 171 13.39 1.34 11.96
CA ILE A 171 12.27 0.42 12.14
C ILE A 171 12.81 -0.97 11.84
N THR A 172 12.88 -1.82 12.85
CA THR A 172 13.38 -3.19 12.67
C THR A 172 12.33 -4.07 11.97
N ASP A 173 12.77 -5.19 11.40
CA ASP A 173 11.89 -6.28 10.91
C ASP A 173 10.96 -6.85 11.99
N ALA A 174 11.39 -6.84 13.26
CA ALA A 174 10.58 -7.16 14.42
C ALA A 174 9.52 -6.09 14.76
N GLY A 175 9.49 -4.97 14.03
CA GLY A 175 8.54 -3.87 14.22
C GLY A 175 8.86 -2.99 15.41
N ILE A 176 10.14 -2.74 15.70
CA ILE A 176 10.56 -1.83 16.75
C ILE A 176 10.92 -0.49 16.12
N LEU A 177 10.25 0.60 16.51
CA LEU A 177 10.64 1.96 16.13
C LEU A 177 11.62 2.53 17.17
N ARG A 178 12.83 2.86 16.72
CA ARG A 178 13.86 3.51 17.52
C ARG A 178 14.25 4.86 16.95
N ILE A 179 14.69 5.74 17.84
CA ILE A 179 15.23 7.05 17.48
C ILE A 179 16.69 7.13 17.92
N TYR A 180 17.54 7.62 17.01
CA TYR A 180 18.96 7.83 17.25
C TYR A 180 19.27 9.32 17.22
N GLU A 181 19.71 9.82 18.37
CA GLU A 181 20.21 11.17 18.56
C GLU A 181 21.31 11.11 19.62
N THR A 182 22.55 11.33 19.19
CA THR A 182 23.74 11.22 20.04
C THR A 182 24.10 12.56 20.68
N THR A 183 23.60 13.67 20.16
CA THR A 183 23.92 15.02 20.63
C THR A 183 22.66 15.74 21.07
N ASN A 184 22.60 16.08 22.36
CA ASN A 184 21.46 16.75 22.99
C ASN A 184 20.15 15.94 22.83
N GLN A 185 19.97 14.93 23.68
CA GLN A 185 18.81 14.04 23.62
C GLN A 185 17.50 14.82 23.81
N PRO A 186 16.50 14.63 22.93
CA PRO A 186 15.32 15.48 22.96
C PRO A 186 14.34 15.10 24.05
N SER A 187 13.57 16.08 24.55
CA SER A 187 12.43 15.82 25.45
C SER A 187 11.16 15.41 24.68
N TRP A 188 11.11 15.68 23.37
CA TRP A 188 10.08 15.18 22.46
C TRP A 188 10.53 15.25 21.01
N ILE A 189 9.91 14.47 20.15
CA ILE A 189 10.13 14.47 18.70
C ILE A 189 8.80 14.31 17.96
N ALA A 190 8.65 14.98 16.81
CA ALA A 190 7.57 14.68 15.87
C ALA A 190 7.97 13.49 14.99
N LEU A 191 7.00 12.65 14.61
CA LEU A 191 7.23 11.53 13.68
C LEU A 191 6.90 11.91 12.22
N ASP A 192 6.41 13.13 12.04
CA ASP A 192 6.09 13.70 10.73
C ASP A 192 7.34 13.69 9.84
N GLY A 193 7.24 13.03 8.68
CA GLY A 193 8.34 12.86 7.74
C GLY A 193 8.96 11.46 7.73
N ILE A 194 8.69 10.61 8.72
CA ILE A 194 9.07 9.19 8.63
C ILE A 194 8.14 8.52 7.63
N THR A 195 8.71 8.05 6.52
CA THR A 195 7.99 7.38 5.44
C THR A 195 8.81 6.20 4.94
N TYR A 196 8.18 5.04 4.80
CA TYR A 196 8.83 3.85 4.22
C TYR A 196 7.83 3.00 3.44
N TRP A 197 8.32 1.89 2.87
CA TRP A 197 7.55 0.95 2.08
C TRP A 197 7.61 -0.46 2.69
N THR A 198 6.52 -1.21 2.66
CA THR A 198 6.40 -2.56 3.24
C THR A 198 6.91 -3.69 2.32
N ILE A 199 7.81 -3.40 1.38
CA ILE A 199 8.22 -4.33 0.29
C ILE A 199 9.65 -4.81 0.42
#